data_AF-A0A972N848-F1
#
_entry.id   AF-A0A972N848-F1
#
_cell.length_a   1.000
_cell.length_b   1.000
_cell.length_c   1.000
_cell.angle_alpha   90.00
_cell.angle_beta   90.00
_cell.angle_gamma   90.00
#
_symmetry.space_group_name_H-M   'P 1'
#
loop_
_entity.id
_entity.type
_entity.pdbx_description
1 polymer ?
#
loop_
_entity_poly.entity_id
_entity_poly.type
_entity_poly.pdbx_seq_one_letter_code
_entity_poly.pdbx_strand_id
1 'polypeptide(L)'
;MTKRWIRASELARWAYCHRAWWLQYVRGHPPMNKEALARGQRAHESLGRGVRRAALYRVWALLLAALALILLLLMIWLLGR
;
A
#
# COMPACT_ATOMS: atom_id res chain seq x y z
N MET A 1 11.30 -14.75 -29.65
CA MET A 1 10.51 -13.63 -29.07
C MET A 1 10.54 -13.74 -27.55
N THR A 2 11.14 -12.78 -26.87
CA THR A 2 11.15 -12.73 -25.39
C THR A 2 9.84 -12.10 -24.90
N LYS A 3 9.15 -12.75 -23.96
CA LYS A 3 7.96 -12.16 -23.32
C LYS A 3 8.40 -10.94 -22.50
N ARG A 4 7.90 -9.75 -22.86
CA ARG A 4 8.10 -8.53 -22.10
C ARG A 4 6.95 -8.33 -21.12
N TRP A 5 7.26 -8.24 -19.82
CA TRP A 5 6.27 -7.86 -18.81
C TRP A 5 5.88 -6.38 -18.98
N ILE A 6 4.57 -6.11 -19.08
CA ILE A 6 4.02 -4.75 -19.18
C ILE A 6 3.52 -4.33 -17.80
N ARG A 7 3.90 -3.13 -17.35
CA ARG A 7 3.46 -2.59 -16.06
C ARG A 7 2.02 -2.09 -16.16
N ALA A 8 1.26 -2.19 -15.06
CA ALA A 8 -0.08 -1.59 -14.98
C ALA A 8 -0.07 -0.09 -15.31
N SER A 9 0.97 0.64 -14.88
CA SER A 9 1.13 2.08 -15.18
C SER A 9 1.43 2.37 -16.65
N GLU A 10 2.00 1.41 -17.39
CA GLU A 10 2.16 1.52 -18.84
C GLU A 10 0.82 1.34 -19.54
N LEU A 11 0.04 0.32 -19.13
CA LEU A 11 -1.30 0.08 -19.66
C LEU A 11 -2.24 1.26 -19.38
N ALA A 12 -2.22 1.79 -18.16
CA ALA A 12 -3.01 2.97 -17.80
C ALA A 12 -2.63 4.20 -18.63
N ARG A 13 -1.34 4.38 -18.96
CA ARG A 13 -0.92 5.48 -19.83
C ARG A 13 -1.44 5.31 -21.25
N TRP A 14 -1.40 4.10 -21.80
CA TRP A 14 -1.96 3.81 -23.11
C TRP A 14 -3.46 4.09 -23.13
N ALA A 15 -4.21 3.57 -22.15
CA ALA A 15 -5.65 3.76 -22.03
C ALA A 15 -6.04 5.24 -21.86
N TYR A 16 -5.23 6.03 -21.15
CA TYR A 16 -5.44 7.48 -21.02
C TYR A 16 -5.10 8.25 -22.30
N CYS A 17 -3.93 7.98 -22.90
CA CYS A 17 -3.49 8.64 -24.12
C CYS A 17 -2.44 7.78 -24.87
N HIS A 18 -2.86 7.20 -25.99
CA HIS A 18 -2.04 6.35 -26.84
C HIS A 18 -0.79 7.10 -27.35
N ARG A 19 -0.93 8.38 -27.70
CA ARG A 19 0.21 9.20 -28.17
C ARG A 19 1.23 9.44 -27.06
N ALA A 20 0.80 9.72 -25.84
CA ALA A 20 1.70 9.87 -24.70
C ALA A 20 2.42 8.55 -24.39
N TRP A 21 1.72 7.42 -24.47
CA TRP A 21 2.35 6.10 -24.37
C TRP A 21 3.40 5.88 -25.47
N TRP A 22 3.07 6.14 -26.74
CA TRP A 22 3.98 5.93 -27.86
C TRP A 22 5.24 6.81 -27.75
N LEU A 23 5.06 8.09 -27.41
CA LEU A 23 6.17 9.00 -27.16
C LEU A 23 7.10 8.46 -26.07
N GLN A 24 6.55 7.99 -24.97
CA GLN A 24 7.37 7.52 -23.85
C GLN A 24 8.00 6.15 -24.06
N TYR A 25 7.22 5.16 -24.50
CA TYR A 25 7.63 3.76 -24.52
C TYR A 25 8.18 3.29 -25.87
N VAL A 26 7.82 3.95 -26.97
CA VAL A 26 8.32 3.63 -28.32
C VAL A 26 9.39 4.61 -28.78
N ARG A 27 9.20 5.92 -28.54
CA ARG A 27 10.18 6.95 -28.91
C ARG A 27 11.17 7.33 -27.80
N GLY A 28 10.95 6.85 -26.57
CA GLY A 28 11.84 7.12 -25.44
C GLY A 28 11.78 8.56 -24.90
N HIS A 29 10.77 9.35 -25.27
CA HIS A 29 10.60 10.71 -24.74
C HIS A 29 10.12 10.67 -23.29
N PRO A 30 10.89 11.19 -22.33
CA PRO A 30 10.47 11.17 -20.94
C PRO A 30 9.30 12.12 -20.69
N PRO A 31 8.44 11.85 -19.69
CA PRO A 31 7.40 12.77 -19.29
C PRO A 31 8.03 14.08 -18.77
N MET A 32 7.39 15.21 -19.09
CA MET A 32 7.87 16.53 -18.65
C MET A 32 7.62 16.77 -17.16
N ASN A 33 6.59 16.18 -16.58
CA ASN A 33 6.15 16.40 -15.20
C ASN A 33 6.86 15.49 -14.17
N LYS A 34 8.16 15.20 -14.36
CA LYS A 34 8.92 14.26 -13.51
C LYS A 34 8.85 14.60 -12.02
N GLU A 35 8.92 15.89 -11.69
CA GLU A 35 8.86 16.34 -10.30
C GLU A 35 7.51 16.06 -9.66
N ALA A 36 6.41 16.27 -10.40
CA ALA A 36 5.07 15.97 -9.91
C ALA A 36 4.90 14.46 -9.67
N LEU A 37 5.43 13.62 -10.58
CA LEU A 37 5.44 12.17 -10.40
C LEU A 37 6.25 11.75 -9.16
N ALA A 38 7.43 12.34 -8.97
CA ALA A 38 8.27 12.06 -7.81
C ALA A 38 7.61 12.51 -6.49
N ARG A 39 6.93 13.65 -6.48
CA ARG A 39 6.13 14.11 -5.33
C ARG A 39 5.00 13.14 -5.02
N GLY A 40 4.24 12.71 -6.03
CA GLY A 40 3.16 11.73 -5.88
C GLY A 40 3.67 10.40 -5.30
N GLN A 41 4.80 9.90 -5.81
CA GLN A 41 5.42 8.67 -5.32
C GLN A 41 5.80 8.77 -3.83
N ARG A 42 6.45 9.87 -3.42
CA ARG A 42 6.79 10.12 -2.01
C ARG A 42 5.55 10.20 -1.10
N ALA A 43 4.47 10.81 -1.59
CA ALA A 43 3.21 10.87 -0.86
C ALA A 43 2.60 9.48 -0.65
N HIS A 44 2.56 8.65 -1.70
CA HIS A 44 2.10 7.26 -1.61
C HIS A 44 2.96 6.41 -0.66
N GLU A 45 4.28 6.57 -0.69
CA GLU A 45 5.18 5.87 0.24
C GLU A 45 4.96 6.28 1.69
N SER A 46 4.76 7.58 1.94
CA SER A 46 4.42 8.10 3.27
C SER A 46 3.11 7.51 3.80
N LEU A 47 2.05 7.52 2.98
CA LEU A 47 0.77 6.92 3.31
C LEU A 47 0.91 5.42 3.55
N GLY A 48 1.66 4.70 2.71
CA GLY A 48 1.91 3.27 2.84
C GLY A 48 2.58 2.91 4.17
N ARG A 49 3.54 3.73 4.64
CA ARG A 49 4.12 3.57 5.99
C ARG A 49 3.07 3.78 7.09
N GLY A 50 2.16 4.73 6.91
CA GLY A 50 1.02 4.94 7.81
C GLY A 50 0.11 3.72 7.89
N VAL A 51 -0.33 3.21 6.75
CA VAL A 51 -1.20 2.02 6.65
C VAL A 51 -0.54 0.80 7.30
N ARG A 52 0.76 0.58 7.06
CA ARG A 52 1.49 -0.56 7.67
C ARG A 52 1.55 -0.45 9.20
N ARG A 53 1.79 0.75 9.74
CA ARG A 53 1.76 0.99 11.19
C ARG A 53 0.36 0.77 11.77
N ALA A 54 -0.68 1.27 11.10
CA ALA A 54 -2.06 1.08 11.53
C ALA A 54 -2.44 -0.41 11.55
N ALA A 55 -2.02 -1.18 10.54
CA ALA A 55 -2.23 -2.64 10.52
C ALA A 55 -1.52 -3.33 11.70
N LEU A 56 -0.28 -2.95 11.99
CA LEU A 56 0.46 -3.49 13.14
C LEU A 56 -0.21 -3.15 14.47
N TYR A 57 -0.62 -1.90 14.67
CA TYR A 57 -1.33 -1.49 15.88
C TYR A 57 -2.68 -2.18 16.04
N ARG A 58 -3.39 -2.45 14.94
CA ARG A 58 -4.63 -3.23 14.98
C ARG A 58 -4.38 -4.65 15.50
N VAL A 59 -3.31 -5.31 15.06
CA VAL A 59 -2.93 -6.65 15.57
C VAL A 59 -2.64 -6.58 17.07
N TRP A 60 -1.81 -5.64 17.52
CA TRP A 60 -1.51 -5.48 18.95
C TRP A 60 -2.74 -5.16 19.79
N ALA A 61 -3.63 -4.29 19.31
CA ALA A 61 -4.87 -3.97 20.01
C ALA A 61 -5.75 -5.22 20.20
N LEU A 62 -5.87 -6.07 19.18
CA LEU A 62 -6.62 -7.32 19.27
C LEU A 62 -5.97 -8.31 20.25
N LEU A 63 -4.64 -8.44 20.23
CA LEU A 63 -3.92 -9.32 21.16
C LEU A 63 -4.09 -8.86 22.62
N LEU A 64 -3.95 -7.55 22.88
CA LEU A 64 -4.14 -6.99 24.21
C LEU A 64 -5.59 -7.12 24.69
N ALA A 65 -6.57 -6.91 23.81
CA ALA A 65 -7.98 -7.11 24.14
C ALA A 65 -8.28 -8.59 24.48
N ALA A 66 -7.73 -9.53 23.71
CA ALA A 66 -7.87 -10.95 23.99
C ALA A 66 -7.23 -11.33 25.34
N LEU A 67 -6.02 -10.82 25.62
CA LEU A 67 -5.34 -11.03 26.90
C LEU A 67 -6.16 -10.49 28.07
N ALA A 68 -6.68 -9.26 27.96
CA ALA A 68 -7.53 -8.66 28.98
C ALA A 68 -8.79 -9.51 29.25
N LEU A 69 -9.42 -10.04 28.20
CA LEU A 69 -10.59 -10.91 28.33
C LEU A 69 -10.24 -12.22 29.05
N ILE A 70 -9.11 -12.86 28.71
CA ILE A 70 -8.65 -14.08 29.38
C ILE A 70 -8.41 -13.82 30.88
N LEU A 71 -7.72 -12.72 31.21
CA LEU A 71 -7.45 -12.36 32.60
C LEU A 71 -8.74 -12.08 33.38
N LEU A 72 -9.70 -11.40 32.76
CA LEU A 72 -11.01 -11.14 33.37
C LEU A 72 -11.76 -12.45 33.67
N LEU A 73 -11.82 -13.37 32.70
CA LEU A 73 -12.46 -14.66 32.89
C LEU A 73 -11.77 -15.50 33.97
N LEU A 74 -10.44 -15.49 34.01
CA LEU A 74 -9.66 -16.17 35.05
C LEU A 74 -9.96 -15.58 36.44
N MET A 75 -10.02 -14.26 36.55
CA MET A 75 -10.34 -13.58 37.80
C MET A 75 -11.75 -13.96 38.29
N ILE A 76 -12.75 -13.92 37.41
CA ILE A 76 -14.13 -14.32 37.74
C ILE A 76 -14.16 -15.79 38.20
N TRP A 77 -13.44 -16.67 37.51
CA TRP A 77 -13.36 -18.08 37.88
C TRP A 77 -12.72 -18.30 39.26
N LEU A 78 -11.68 -17.53 39.60
CA LEU A 78 -11.01 -17.60 40.90
C LEU A 78 -11.85 -17.04 42.05
N LEU A 79 -12.61 -15.96 41.82
CA LEU A 79 -13.46 -15.33 42.83
C LEU A 79 -14.81 -16.04 43.03
N GLY A 80 -15.30 -16.74 41.99
CA GLY A 80 -16.54 -17.52 42.04
C GLY A 80 -16.37 -18.97 42.48
N ARG A 81 -15.13 -19.40 42.76
CA ARG A 81 -14.79 -20.69 43.37
C ARG A 81 -14.78 -20.57 44.89
#